data_AF-A0A1X6P3E1-F1
#
_entry.id   AF-A0A1X6P3E1-F1
#
_cell.length_a   1.000
_cell.length_b   1.000
_cell.length_c   1.000
_cell.angle_alpha   90.00
_cell.angle_beta   90.00
_cell.angle_gamma   90.00
#
_symmetry.space_group_name_H-M   'P 1'
#
loop_
_entity.id
_entity.type
_entity.pdbx_description
1 polymer ?
#
loop_
_entity_poly.entity_id
_entity_poly.type
_entity_poly.pdbx_seq_one_letter_code
_entity_poly.pdbx_strand_id
1 'polypeptide(L)'
;MAFFPRLTGRRPTLMATAALLATVTALATTAPAPAAAHSFLSMPLPISRLDGCRIGGVGGTPGHCPGPCPNSDFRPDTSSKNPAAIYRRGSQYEVRWTRNNHEGGIVRWAMVPVSEMWDMGSHERNAFHWSCWNINRFKCGAMDHNRDCYFDTSNMAFKDQLRIPNNLPDGDYVLGWTWYGGGEGPVGKQAIFGDYYDCSYVRVEGGNPLADKHIPTFSGDATGTCLSTVNRPGICKREPCAPMPYVRRRVPVEFEGGRHPPPIYASNFPNVATQYRYDYDYTVATQSVFSEAAVKPAGSSVRVRELRLVDINSNQIMWFADLTKPIKFGYDAKLSIMAEVSGPVKRVEWFINSRKTHQDTGAPFSIAGDFRDRFYEMKHAKTDRRMFITARAIGPDDHEDYLSTDIVFFKDGGVPSQYIGNSKRMALPEAARAARLAAGKFVRGRPPMPPAEAVVTADRTADANADAEAAAAPAATALARTAKVPAASVVHAAAAAPAEAVVRITKRATAAKAVARQATFAAKGTRQRRVAAAAVSPAA
;
A
#
# COMPACT_ATOMS: atom_id res chain seq x y z
N MET A 1 -71.66 65.24 50.11
CA MET A 1 -71.22 65.74 48.79
C MET A 1 -70.36 64.67 48.12
N ALA A 2 -70.46 64.56 46.80
CA ALA A 2 -69.45 64.13 45.81
C ALA A 2 -68.50 62.92 46.02
N PHE A 3 -68.37 62.15 44.92
CA PHE A 3 -67.30 61.21 44.51
C PHE A 3 -67.24 59.74 45.01
N PHE A 4 -66.70 58.94 44.09
CA PHE A 4 -66.64 57.47 43.94
C PHE A 4 -65.19 56.98 44.20
N PRO A 5 -64.86 55.65 44.17
CA PRO A 5 -65.63 54.46 44.57
C PRO A 5 -64.79 53.43 45.38
N ARG A 6 -65.36 52.23 45.58
CA ARG A 6 -64.69 51.02 46.09
C ARG A 6 -63.55 50.52 45.18
N LEU A 7 -62.51 49.93 45.79
CA LEU A 7 -61.71 48.85 45.20
C LEU A 7 -61.75 47.63 46.13
N THR A 8 -62.10 46.46 45.60
CA THR A 8 -62.18 45.19 46.33
C THR A 8 -60.93 44.34 46.11
N GLY A 9 -60.54 43.57 47.13
CA GLY A 9 -59.30 42.78 47.10
C GLY A 9 -59.31 41.65 46.09
N ARG A 10 -58.21 41.47 45.36
CA ARG A 10 -57.99 40.33 44.44
C ARG A 10 -57.29 39.18 45.16
N ARG A 11 -57.96 38.02 45.25
CA ARG A 11 -57.28 36.71 45.30
C ARG A 11 -57.12 36.21 43.85
N PRO A 12 -55.92 35.84 43.39
CA PRO A 12 -55.75 35.13 42.13
C PRO A 12 -55.89 33.63 42.36
N THR A 13 -57.05 33.07 42.02
CA THR A 13 -57.24 31.60 41.96
C THR A 13 -57.15 31.13 40.51
N LEU A 14 -56.25 30.18 40.27
CA LEU A 14 -56.18 29.25 39.14
C LEU A 14 -57.18 29.43 37.98
N MET A 15 -56.68 29.88 36.83
CA MET A 15 -57.05 29.28 35.54
C MET A 15 -55.78 29.03 34.73
N ALA A 16 -55.58 27.76 34.34
CA ALA A 16 -54.40 27.32 33.61
C ALA A 16 -54.66 27.36 32.09
N THR A 17 -54.41 28.50 31.45
CA THR A 17 -54.25 28.58 29.99
C THR A 17 -52.92 27.94 29.62
N ALA A 18 -52.93 26.62 29.42
CA ALA A 18 -51.78 25.85 28.96
C ALA A 18 -51.40 26.26 27.53
N ALA A 19 -50.47 27.19 27.40
CA ALA A 19 -49.86 27.53 26.13
C ALA A 19 -48.99 26.34 25.65
N LEU A 20 -49.55 25.49 24.79
CA LEU A 20 -48.76 24.53 24.03
C LEU A 20 -47.86 25.30 23.05
N LEU A 21 -46.67 25.68 23.52
CA LEU A 21 -45.53 25.80 22.62
C LEU A 21 -45.25 24.39 22.08
N ALA A 22 -45.82 24.09 20.91
CA ALA A 22 -45.39 22.98 20.10
C ALA A 22 -43.95 23.26 19.63
N THR A 23 -42.97 22.94 20.47
CA THR A 23 -41.57 22.87 20.06
C THR A 23 -41.43 21.70 19.11
N VAL A 24 -41.74 21.95 17.84
CA VAL A 24 -41.35 21.11 16.71
C VAL A 24 -39.83 21.16 16.65
N THR A 25 -39.20 20.33 17.48
CA THR A 25 -37.83 19.90 17.27
C THR A 25 -37.81 19.17 15.94
N ALA A 26 -37.56 19.94 14.88
CA ALA A 26 -37.17 19.40 13.59
C ALA A 26 -35.83 18.67 13.81
N LEU A 27 -35.92 17.41 14.23
CA LEU A 27 -34.89 16.43 13.93
C LEU A 27 -34.84 16.35 12.41
N ALA A 28 -34.05 17.24 11.82
CA ALA A 28 -33.51 17.08 10.49
C ALA A 28 -32.71 15.78 10.53
N THR A 29 -33.38 14.67 10.24
CA THR A 29 -32.78 13.38 9.97
C THR A 29 -31.92 13.59 8.73
N THR A 30 -30.66 13.95 8.96
CA THR A 30 -29.65 14.15 7.93
C THR A 30 -29.35 12.81 7.29
N ALA A 31 -30.22 12.42 6.35
CA ALA A 31 -30.04 11.26 5.49
C ALA A 31 -28.61 11.34 4.95
N PRO A 32 -27.76 10.35 5.25
CA PRO A 32 -26.32 10.52 5.14
C PRO A 32 -25.98 10.73 3.67
N ALA A 33 -25.41 11.90 3.37
CA ALA A 33 -25.22 12.39 2.01
C ALA A 33 -24.46 11.36 1.15
N PRO A 34 -24.78 11.26 -0.16
CA PRO A 34 -24.39 10.13 -0.98
C PRO A 34 -22.87 9.98 -1.06
N ALA A 35 -22.40 8.76 -0.80
CA ALA A 35 -21.12 8.28 -1.27
C ALA A 35 -21.25 7.76 -2.71
N ALA A 36 -20.13 7.52 -3.38
CA ALA A 36 -20.11 6.73 -4.61
C ALA A 36 -20.63 5.31 -4.37
N ALA A 37 -21.00 4.63 -5.47
CA ALA A 37 -21.51 3.27 -5.45
C ALA A 37 -20.47 2.19 -5.10
N HIS A 38 -19.23 2.57 -4.82
CA HIS A 38 -18.06 1.69 -4.78
C HIS A 38 -17.28 1.81 -3.47
N SER A 39 -16.67 0.72 -3.03
CA SER A 39 -15.68 0.68 -1.93
C SER A 39 -14.40 0.03 -2.44
N PHE A 40 -13.26 0.53 -2.00
CA PHE A 40 -11.94 0.06 -2.42
C PHE A 40 -10.89 0.36 -1.34
N LEU A 41 -9.73 -0.28 -1.42
CA LEU A 41 -8.66 -0.16 -0.43
C LEU A 41 -7.90 1.16 -0.64
N SER A 42 -7.73 1.95 0.43
CA SER A 42 -7.01 3.24 0.37
C SER A 42 -5.72 3.25 1.19
N MET A 43 -5.56 2.34 2.15
CA MET A 43 -4.30 2.10 2.89
C MET A 43 -4.20 0.62 3.32
N PRO A 44 -3.09 -0.09 3.07
CA PRO A 44 -1.93 0.31 2.23
C PRO A 44 -2.34 0.58 0.78
N LEU A 45 -1.44 1.17 -0.01
CA LEU A 45 -1.74 1.60 -1.37
C LEU A 45 -2.14 0.39 -2.25
N PRO A 46 -3.30 0.38 -2.92
CA PRO A 46 -3.73 -0.76 -3.72
C PRO A 46 -2.83 -0.98 -4.94
N ILE A 47 -2.87 -2.14 -5.59
CA ILE A 47 -2.08 -2.44 -6.80
C ILE A 47 -2.61 -1.76 -8.07
N SER A 48 -3.83 -1.19 -8.01
CA SER A 48 -4.51 -0.59 -9.16
C SER A 48 -5.01 0.83 -8.86
N ARG A 49 -5.57 1.46 -9.90
CA ARG A 49 -6.29 2.73 -9.81
C ARG A 49 -7.80 2.54 -10.06
N LEU A 50 -8.31 1.31 -9.88
CA LEU A 50 -9.72 0.98 -10.05
C LEU A 50 -10.52 1.32 -8.79
N ASP A 51 -11.10 2.51 -8.76
CA ASP A 51 -11.97 3.03 -7.68
C ASP A 51 -13.34 2.29 -7.56
N GLY A 52 -13.36 0.95 -7.67
CA GLY A 52 -14.57 0.12 -7.66
C GLY A 52 -14.45 -1.24 -8.36
N CYS A 53 -13.36 -1.98 -8.12
CA CYS A 53 -13.11 -3.30 -8.70
C CYS A 53 -14.06 -4.38 -8.15
N ARG A 54 -15.02 -4.86 -8.97
CA ARG A 54 -16.19 -5.64 -8.50
C ARG A 54 -16.70 -6.73 -9.47
N ILE A 55 -17.46 -7.71 -8.96
CA ILE A 55 -18.01 -8.80 -9.79
C ILE A 55 -19.15 -8.29 -10.69
N GLY A 56 -19.03 -8.57 -11.99
CA GLY A 56 -20.15 -8.44 -12.93
C GLY A 56 -20.40 -7.03 -13.50
N GLY A 57 -19.45 -6.10 -13.35
CA GLY A 57 -19.47 -4.81 -14.04
C GLY A 57 -19.80 -4.95 -15.53
N VAL A 58 -20.65 -4.06 -16.05
CA VAL A 58 -21.21 -4.13 -17.41
C VAL A 58 -20.16 -3.73 -18.44
N GLY A 59 -20.11 -4.44 -19.57
CA GLY A 59 -19.07 -4.27 -20.59
C GLY A 59 -18.86 -2.82 -21.04
N GLY A 60 -17.67 -2.30 -20.81
CA GLY A 60 -17.28 -0.91 -21.11
C GLY A 60 -17.03 -0.04 -19.89
N THR A 61 -17.51 -0.42 -18.69
CA THR A 61 -17.14 0.28 -17.44
C THR A 61 -15.89 -0.32 -16.79
N PRO A 62 -15.05 0.49 -16.11
CA PRO A 62 -14.01 -0.02 -15.22
C PRO A 62 -14.61 -0.91 -14.13
N GLY A 63 -13.86 -1.93 -13.69
CA GLY A 63 -14.26 -2.80 -12.60
C GLY A 63 -15.17 -3.97 -12.98
N HIS A 64 -14.87 -4.69 -14.07
CA HIS A 64 -15.22 -6.13 -14.14
C HIS A 64 -14.08 -6.94 -13.52
N CYS A 65 -14.15 -7.15 -12.21
CA CYS A 65 -13.20 -7.95 -11.44
C CYS A 65 -13.89 -9.20 -10.89
N PRO A 66 -13.53 -10.42 -11.34
CA PRO A 66 -13.94 -11.65 -10.66
C PRO A 66 -13.28 -11.84 -9.29
N GLY A 67 -12.35 -10.95 -8.91
CA GLY A 67 -11.42 -11.14 -7.81
C GLY A 67 -10.33 -12.18 -8.13
N PRO A 68 -9.48 -12.54 -7.15
CA PRO A 68 -9.42 -11.95 -5.80
C PRO A 68 -8.69 -10.60 -5.74
N CYS A 69 -7.96 -10.23 -6.80
CA CYS A 69 -7.26 -8.94 -6.94
C CYS A 69 -7.73 -8.17 -8.19
N PRO A 70 -7.47 -6.85 -8.27
CA PRO A 70 -7.65 -6.06 -9.48
C PRO A 70 -6.88 -6.61 -10.68
N ASN A 71 -7.55 -6.71 -11.83
CA ASN A 71 -7.02 -7.36 -13.04
C ASN A 71 -6.55 -6.37 -14.12
N SER A 72 -6.68 -5.07 -13.88
CA SER A 72 -6.46 -3.99 -14.85
C SER A 72 -6.19 -2.66 -14.16
N ASP A 73 -5.79 -1.65 -14.93
CA ASP A 73 -5.34 -0.31 -14.48
C ASP A 73 -4.31 -0.35 -13.32
N PHE A 74 -3.29 -1.20 -13.50
CA PHE A 74 -2.19 -1.37 -12.56
C PHE A 74 -1.36 -0.10 -12.36
N ARG A 75 -0.89 0.08 -11.14
CA ARG A 75 0.01 1.17 -10.76
C ARG A 75 1.45 0.83 -11.16
N PRO A 76 2.14 1.67 -11.94
CA PRO A 76 3.51 1.40 -12.42
C PRO A 76 4.59 1.57 -11.33
N ASP A 77 4.22 2.12 -10.19
CA ASP A 77 5.07 2.51 -9.07
C ASP A 77 4.88 1.62 -7.82
N THR A 78 4.20 0.48 -7.93
CA THR A 78 4.24 -0.57 -6.90
C THR A 78 4.34 -1.97 -7.51
N SER A 79 5.08 -2.86 -6.86
CA SER A 79 5.31 -4.25 -7.25
C SER A 79 5.81 -5.04 -6.03
N SER A 80 6.12 -6.34 -6.16
CA SER A 80 6.88 -7.06 -5.13
C SER A 80 8.26 -6.44 -4.85
N LYS A 81 8.91 -5.84 -5.87
CA LYS A 81 10.17 -5.11 -5.70
C LYS A 81 10.00 -3.78 -4.96
N ASN A 82 8.83 -3.15 -5.10
CA ASN A 82 8.49 -1.87 -4.46
C ASN A 82 7.13 -1.99 -3.75
N PRO A 83 7.08 -2.66 -2.59
CA PRO A 83 5.84 -2.89 -1.85
C PRO A 83 5.32 -1.57 -1.26
N ALA A 84 4.00 -1.43 -1.22
CA ALA A 84 3.33 -0.27 -0.65
C ALA A 84 3.44 -0.19 0.88
N ALA A 85 3.78 -1.29 1.55
CA ALA A 85 4.09 -1.34 2.98
C ALA A 85 5.05 -2.49 3.32
N ILE A 86 5.88 -2.28 4.34
CA ILE A 86 6.71 -3.31 4.98
C ILE A 86 6.19 -3.54 6.40
N TYR A 87 5.97 -4.80 6.75
CA TYR A 87 5.30 -5.25 7.97
C TYR A 87 6.17 -6.20 8.80
N ARG A 88 6.07 -6.11 10.12
CA ARG A 88 6.71 -7.03 11.06
C ARG A 88 5.71 -8.04 11.63
N ARG A 89 6.11 -9.32 11.77
CA ARG A 89 5.31 -10.38 12.41
C ARG A 89 4.75 -9.93 13.76
N GLY A 90 3.45 -10.12 13.96
CA GLY A 90 2.73 -9.89 15.20
C GLY A 90 2.42 -8.43 15.56
N SER A 91 2.92 -7.48 14.77
CA SER A 91 2.69 -6.04 14.95
C SER A 91 1.31 -5.64 14.40
N GLN A 92 0.76 -4.52 14.87
CA GLN A 92 -0.49 -3.95 14.36
C GLN A 92 -0.20 -2.79 13.39
N TYR A 93 -0.99 -2.71 12.32
CA TYR A 93 -0.90 -1.65 11.31
C TYR A 93 -2.29 -1.11 10.96
N GLU A 94 -2.38 0.22 10.78
CA GLU A 94 -3.60 0.86 10.31
C GLU A 94 -3.86 0.55 8.84
N VAL A 95 -5.07 0.12 8.53
CA VAL A 95 -5.58 -0.06 7.16
C VAL A 95 -6.84 0.78 6.97
N ARG A 96 -7.14 1.20 5.73
CA ARG A 96 -8.25 2.10 5.42
C ARG A 96 -8.94 1.74 4.10
N TRP A 97 -10.23 1.98 4.02
CA TRP A 97 -11.03 1.79 2.80
C TRP A 97 -12.15 2.83 2.69
N THR A 98 -12.61 3.04 1.46
CA THR A 98 -13.53 4.13 1.11
C THR A 98 -15.00 3.81 1.39
N ARG A 99 -15.81 4.84 1.67
CA ARG A 99 -17.25 4.68 1.94
C ARG A 99 -18.04 4.44 0.65
N ASN A 100 -19.01 3.53 0.75
CA ASN A 100 -20.00 3.15 -0.26
C ASN A 100 -21.39 3.67 0.14
N ASN A 101 -22.30 3.87 -0.82
CA ASN A 101 -23.71 4.15 -0.55
C ASN A 101 -24.50 2.91 -0.08
N HIS A 102 -24.10 1.70 -0.48
CA HIS A 102 -24.65 0.43 0.00
C HIS A 102 -24.05 0.06 1.37
N GLU A 103 -24.35 0.85 2.40
CA GLU A 103 -23.84 0.73 3.77
C GLU A 103 -23.88 -0.72 4.34
N GLY A 104 -22.94 -1.06 5.21
CA GLY A 104 -22.84 -2.37 5.86
C GLY A 104 -22.00 -3.39 5.09
N GLY A 105 -22.23 -4.68 5.35
CA GLY A 105 -21.42 -5.79 4.83
C GLY A 105 -20.25 -6.16 5.72
N ILE A 106 -19.42 -7.08 5.23
CA ILE A 106 -18.25 -7.65 5.91
C ILE A 106 -17.01 -7.39 5.06
N VAL A 107 -15.89 -7.07 5.71
CA VAL A 107 -14.55 -7.05 5.12
C VAL A 107 -13.81 -8.32 5.54
N ARG A 108 -13.07 -8.92 4.59
CA ARG A 108 -12.12 -10.02 4.79
C ARG A 108 -10.73 -9.57 4.35
N TRP A 109 -9.73 -9.96 5.13
CA TRP A 109 -8.31 -9.71 4.90
C TRP A 109 -7.55 -11.03 4.76
N ALA A 110 -6.77 -11.15 3.70
CA ALA A 110 -5.93 -12.32 3.42
C ALA A 110 -4.48 -11.90 3.16
N MET A 111 -3.53 -12.77 3.48
CA MET A 111 -2.12 -12.58 3.13
C MET A 111 -1.68 -13.73 2.22
N VAL A 112 -1.35 -13.42 0.97
CA VAL A 112 -1.16 -14.44 -0.09
C VAL A 112 0.18 -14.22 -0.78
N PRO A 113 1.00 -15.26 -1.02
CA PRO A 113 2.26 -15.11 -1.76
C PRO A 113 2.03 -14.47 -3.13
N VAL A 114 2.95 -13.64 -3.61
CA VAL A 114 2.77 -12.95 -4.92
C VAL A 114 2.60 -13.94 -6.09
N SER A 115 3.18 -15.14 -6.01
CA SER A 115 2.96 -16.23 -6.97
C SER A 115 1.53 -16.75 -7.03
N GLU A 116 0.74 -16.55 -5.97
CA GLU A 116 -0.64 -17.02 -5.82
C GLU A 116 -1.65 -15.88 -5.77
N MET A 117 -1.24 -14.63 -6.04
CA MET A 117 -2.09 -13.44 -5.89
C MET A 117 -3.41 -13.50 -6.67
N TRP A 118 -3.50 -14.35 -7.70
CA TRP A 118 -4.68 -14.56 -8.55
C TRP A 118 -5.55 -15.76 -8.14
N ASP A 119 -5.10 -16.63 -7.22
CA ASP A 119 -5.89 -17.79 -6.79
C ASP A 119 -6.90 -17.40 -5.71
N MET A 120 -8.19 -17.37 -6.06
CA MET A 120 -9.27 -17.11 -5.10
C MET A 120 -9.23 -18.07 -3.90
N GLY A 121 -8.79 -19.31 -4.12
CA GLY A 121 -8.65 -20.31 -3.08
C GLY A 121 -7.55 -19.97 -2.06
N SER A 122 -6.41 -19.41 -2.47
CA SER A 122 -5.36 -18.98 -1.54
C SER A 122 -5.77 -17.74 -0.75
N HIS A 123 -6.55 -16.84 -1.34
CA HIS A 123 -7.20 -15.74 -0.60
C HIS A 123 -8.26 -16.23 0.40
N GLU A 124 -8.88 -17.38 0.17
CA GLU A 124 -9.78 -18.02 1.15
C GLU A 124 -9.00 -18.78 2.24
N ARG A 125 -8.04 -19.64 1.85
CA ARG A 125 -7.21 -20.45 2.77
C ARG A 125 -6.33 -19.62 3.70
N ASN A 126 -5.86 -18.46 3.25
CA ASN A 126 -4.98 -17.57 4.02
C ASN A 126 -5.69 -16.27 4.48
N ALA A 127 -7.03 -16.29 4.56
CA ALA A 127 -7.82 -15.25 5.20
C ALA A 127 -7.61 -15.28 6.73
N PHE A 128 -7.02 -14.23 7.29
CA PHE A 128 -6.57 -14.18 8.68
C PHE A 128 -7.44 -13.28 9.58
N HIS A 129 -8.14 -12.30 8.98
CA HIS A 129 -9.00 -11.38 9.73
C HIS A 129 -10.26 -11.03 8.95
N TRP A 130 -11.39 -10.91 9.66
CA TRP A 130 -12.64 -10.35 9.17
C TRP A 130 -13.10 -9.25 10.12
N SER A 131 -13.72 -8.20 9.59
CA SER A 131 -14.41 -7.19 10.41
C SER A 131 -15.66 -6.65 9.72
N CYS A 132 -16.55 -5.99 10.48
CA CYS A 132 -17.68 -5.32 9.86
C CYS A 132 -17.20 -4.14 9.02
N TRP A 133 -17.71 -4.00 7.79
CA TRP A 133 -17.22 -2.98 6.86
C TRP A 133 -17.37 -1.53 7.38
N ASN A 134 -18.33 -1.30 8.27
CA ASN A 134 -18.60 -0.01 8.89
C ASN A 134 -17.79 0.25 10.19
N ILE A 135 -16.81 -0.60 10.54
CA ILE A 135 -16.01 -0.48 11.76
C ILE A 135 -15.12 0.77 11.76
N ASN A 136 -14.92 1.35 12.94
CA ASN A 136 -14.12 2.56 13.22
C ASN A 136 -14.28 3.71 12.20
N ARG A 137 -15.52 3.99 11.75
CA ARG A 137 -15.84 5.12 10.87
C ARG A 137 -15.18 6.41 11.36
N PHE A 138 -14.46 7.11 10.49
CA PHE A 138 -13.82 8.38 10.81
C PHE A 138 -14.17 9.46 9.79
N LYS A 139 -14.09 10.72 10.22
CA LYS A 139 -14.20 11.91 9.37
C LYS A 139 -12.82 12.25 8.82
N CYS A 140 -12.67 12.40 7.51
CA CYS A 140 -11.38 12.79 6.93
C CYS A 140 -11.01 14.24 7.27
N GLY A 141 -9.76 14.46 7.69
CA GLY A 141 -9.12 15.77 7.57
C GLY A 141 -8.74 16.09 6.12
N ALA A 142 -8.28 17.32 5.85
CA ALA A 142 -7.89 17.74 4.49
C ALA A 142 -6.87 16.80 3.82
N MET A 143 -5.92 16.29 4.61
CA MET A 143 -4.87 15.35 4.16
C MET A 143 -5.42 14.02 3.67
N ASP A 144 -6.48 13.52 4.33
CA ASP A 144 -7.07 12.20 4.06
C ASP A 144 -8.20 12.28 3.04
N HIS A 145 -8.86 13.44 2.89
CA HIS A 145 -10.00 13.62 1.98
C HIS A 145 -9.69 13.11 0.57
N ASN A 146 -8.57 13.52 -0.01
CA ASN A 146 -8.20 13.16 -1.39
C ASN A 146 -7.77 11.69 -1.58
N ARG A 147 -7.71 10.87 -0.50
CA ARG A 147 -7.33 9.45 -0.53
C ARG A 147 -8.47 8.53 -0.09
N ASP A 148 -9.11 8.84 1.04
CA ASP A 148 -10.10 7.95 1.67
C ASP A 148 -11.55 8.41 1.45
N CYS A 149 -11.78 9.73 1.32
CA CYS A 149 -13.13 10.32 1.33
C CYS A 149 -13.49 11.15 0.07
N TYR A 150 -12.69 11.08 -1.01
CA TYR A 150 -12.86 11.94 -2.19
C TYR A 150 -14.22 11.73 -2.87
N PHE A 151 -14.71 10.50 -2.79
CA PHE A 151 -15.99 10.05 -3.33
C PHE A 151 -17.13 10.03 -2.30
N ASP A 152 -16.93 10.52 -1.09
CA ASP A 152 -17.97 10.65 -0.07
C ASP A 152 -18.33 12.11 0.21
N THR A 153 -19.55 12.52 -0.13
CA THR A 153 -20.03 13.88 0.16
C THR A 153 -20.18 14.14 1.67
N SER A 154 -20.30 13.09 2.49
CA SER A 154 -20.24 13.21 3.95
C SER A 154 -18.80 13.32 4.50
N ASN A 155 -17.77 13.22 3.65
CA ASN A 155 -16.35 13.26 3.99
C ASN A 155 -15.93 12.26 5.11
N MET A 156 -16.39 11.01 5.02
CA MET A 156 -16.15 9.89 5.94
C MET A 156 -15.60 8.65 5.22
N ALA A 157 -14.80 7.88 5.95
CA ALA A 157 -14.23 6.60 5.52
C ALA A 157 -14.09 5.64 6.70
N PHE A 158 -13.54 4.45 6.48
CA PHE A 158 -13.41 3.39 7.48
C PHE A 158 -11.97 2.92 7.63
N LYS A 159 -11.65 2.33 8.79
CA LYS A 159 -10.30 1.88 9.11
C LYS A 159 -10.28 0.76 10.14
N ASP A 160 -9.18 0.02 10.18
CA ASP A 160 -8.96 -1.03 11.17
C ASP A 160 -7.50 -1.13 11.61
N GLN A 161 -7.22 -1.95 12.63
CA GLN A 161 -5.87 -2.29 13.08
C GLN A 161 -5.60 -3.78 12.84
N LEU A 162 -4.98 -4.10 11.71
CA LEU A 162 -4.64 -5.49 11.40
C LEU A 162 -3.40 -5.92 12.16
N ARG A 163 -3.55 -6.95 13.00
CA ARG A 163 -2.40 -7.66 13.55
C ARG A 163 -1.87 -8.65 12.51
N ILE A 164 -0.66 -8.41 12.04
CA ILE A 164 0.00 -9.27 11.06
C ILE A 164 0.32 -10.63 11.71
N PRO A 165 -0.11 -11.77 11.15
CA PRO A 165 0.10 -13.08 11.75
C PRO A 165 1.58 -13.42 12.03
N ASN A 166 1.86 -14.04 13.19
CA ASN A 166 3.20 -14.54 13.55
C ASN A 166 3.69 -15.70 12.67
N ASN A 167 2.81 -16.37 11.91
CA ASN A 167 3.14 -17.54 11.10
C ASN A 167 3.50 -17.21 9.63
N LEU A 168 3.66 -15.94 9.30
CA LEU A 168 4.11 -15.49 7.98
C LEU A 168 5.65 -15.47 7.93
N PRO A 169 6.29 -16.30 7.08
CA PRO A 169 7.69 -16.13 6.72
C PRO A 169 7.98 -14.72 6.18
N ASP A 170 9.22 -14.27 6.28
CA ASP A 170 9.66 -13.06 5.56
C ASP A 170 9.53 -13.24 4.04
N GLY A 171 9.17 -12.18 3.31
CA GLY A 171 8.97 -12.24 1.86
C GLY A 171 7.86 -11.35 1.33
N ASP A 172 7.71 -11.36 0.00
CA ASP A 172 6.73 -10.54 -0.73
C ASP A 172 5.36 -11.24 -0.81
N TYR A 173 4.32 -10.51 -0.45
CA TYR A 173 2.92 -10.94 -0.45
C TYR A 173 2.02 -9.92 -1.16
N VAL A 174 0.78 -10.32 -1.41
CA VAL A 174 -0.34 -9.37 -1.50
C VAL A 174 -1.17 -9.43 -0.22
N LEU A 175 -1.46 -8.26 0.34
CA LEU A 175 -2.57 -8.09 1.28
C LEU A 175 -3.84 -8.00 0.45
N GLY A 176 -4.64 -9.06 0.45
CA GLY A 176 -5.96 -9.10 -0.18
C GLY A 176 -7.02 -8.48 0.72
N TRP A 177 -7.82 -7.58 0.16
CA TRP A 177 -9.00 -6.99 0.76
C TRP A 177 -10.24 -7.44 -0.04
N THR A 178 -11.28 -7.88 0.66
CA THR A 178 -12.58 -8.18 0.03
C THR A 178 -13.70 -7.58 0.86
N TRP A 179 -14.55 -6.76 0.25
CA TRP A 179 -15.81 -6.35 0.84
C TRP A 179 -16.98 -7.05 0.15
N TYR A 180 -17.91 -7.58 0.93
CA TYR A 180 -19.08 -8.31 0.44
C TYR A 180 -20.30 -8.10 1.33
N GLY A 181 -21.49 -8.33 0.74
CA GLY A 181 -22.75 -8.32 1.46
C GLY A 181 -23.22 -6.95 1.96
N GLY A 182 -22.81 -5.85 1.31
CA GLY A 182 -23.39 -4.53 1.53
C GLY A 182 -24.93 -4.53 1.49
N GLY A 183 -25.56 -3.54 2.12
CA GLY A 183 -27.01 -3.42 2.09
C GLY A 183 -27.56 -2.27 2.92
N GLU A 184 -27.87 -1.17 2.24
CA GLU A 184 -28.43 0.03 2.85
C GLU A 184 -29.78 -0.24 3.55
N GLY A 185 -29.82 -0.13 4.88
CA GLY A 185 -31.06 0.06 5.65
C GLY A 185 -31.26 -0.90 6.83
N PRO A 186 -32.48 -0.95 7.39
CA PRO A 186 -32.78 -1.80 8.54
C PRO A 186 -32.83 -3.29 8.16
N VAL A 187 -32.67 -4.15 9.18
CA VAL A 187 -32.87 -5.60 9.06
C VAL A 187 -34.25 -5.88 8.45
N GLY A 188 -34.29 -6.74 7.43
CA GLY A 188 -35.52 -7.08 6.70
C GLY A 188 -35.77 -6.25 5.43
N LYS A 189 -34.95 -5.23 5.12
CA LYS A 189 -34.93 -4.62 3.78
C LYS A 189 -34.14 -5.52 2.79
N GLN A 190 -34.62 -5.63 1.55
CA GLN A 190 -33.83 -6.19 0.44
C GLN A 190 -32.84 -5.14 -0.07
N ALA A 191 -31.61 -5.54 -0.41
CA ALA A 191 -30.63 -4.61 -0.95
C ALA A 191 -29.78 -5.19 -2.08
N ILE A 192 -29.35 -4.29 -2.97
CA ILE A 192 -28.35 -4.55 -4.01
C ILE A 192 -26.95 -4.47 -3.38
N PHE A 193 -26.07 -5.35 -3.83
CA PHE A 193 -24.63 -5.28 -3.62
C PHE A 193 -23.89 -5.98 -4.77
N GLY A 194 -22.61 -5.66 -4.90
CA GLY A 194 -21.60 -6.48 -5.57
C GLY A 194 -20.54 -6.89 -4.55
N ASP A 195 -19.73 -7.90 -4.86
CA ASP A 195 -18.51 -8.20 -4.10
C ASP A 195 -17.36 -7.38 -4.71
N TYR A 196 -16.62 -6.67 -3.85
CA TYR A 196 -15.53 -5.76 -4.23
C TYR A 196 -14.20 -6.31 -3.75
N TYR A 197 -13.18 -6.18 -4.59
CA TYR A 197 -11.89 -6.81 -4.42
C TYR A 197 -10.78 -5.79 -4.64
N ASP A 198 -9.83 -5.77 -3.73
CA ASP A 198 -8.62 -4.98 -3.88
C ASP A 198 -7.43 -5.71 -3.28
N CYS A 199 -6.23 -5.36 -3.72
CA CYS A 199 -5.01 -5.96 -3.21
C CYS A 199 -3.92 -4.89 -3.10
N SER A 200 -2.96 -5.09 -2.21
CA SER A 200 -1.76 -4.24 -2.09
C SER A 200 -0.51 -5.13 -2.04
N TYR A 201 0.56 -4.76 -2.76
CA TYR A 201 1.85 -5.43 -2.58
C TYR A 201 2.44 -5.03 -1.24
N VAL A 202 2.71 -6.01 -0.38
CA VAL A 202 3.30 -5.79 0.95
C VAL A 202 4.41 -6.79 1.19
N ARG A 203 5.34 -6.45 2.07
CA ARG A 203 6.39 -7.37 2.50
C ARG A 203 6.30 -7.65 3.99
N VAL A 204 6.59 -8.89 4.38
CA VAL A 204 6.89 -9.23 5.78
C VAL A 204 8.42 -9.28 5.95
N GLU A 205 8.95 -8.54 6.92
CA GLU A 205 10.38 -8.52 7.29
C GLU A 205 10.52 -8.44 8.82
N GLY A 206 10.98 -9.52 9.45
CA GLY A 206 11.26 -9.58 10.89
C GLY A 206 10.02 -9.47 11.79
N GLY A 207 10.24 -9.03 13.03
CA GLY A 207 9.22 -8.98 14.09
C GLY A 207 9.34 -10.14 15.06
N ASN A 208 8.21 -10.64 15.55
CA ASN A 208 8.18 -11.81 16.45
C ASN A 208 8.80 -13.06 15.79
N PRO A 209 9.26 -14.04 16.58
CA PRO A 209 9.60 -15.38 16.10
C PRO A 209 8.48 -15.99 15.24
N LEU A 210 8.86 -16.73 14.21
CA LEU A 210 7.93 -17.44 13.32
C LEU A 210 7.17 -18.50 14.13
N ALA A 211 5.84 -18.46 14.09
CA ALA A 211 4.97 -19.43 14.75
C ALA A 211 4.46 -20.48 13.74
N ASP A 212 4.28 -21.74 14.17
CA ASP A 212 3.81 -22.81 13.29
C ASP A 212 2.44 -22.52 12.64
N LYS A 213 1.59 -21.76 13.32
CA LYS A 213 0.22 -21.46 12.87
C LYS A 213 -0.35 -20.17 13.46
N HIS A 214 -1.39 -19.65 12.82
CA HIS A 214 -2.25 -18.58 13.29
C HIS A 214 -3.72 -19.04 13.31
N ILE A 215 -4.46 -18.63 14.33
CA ILE A 215 -5.91 -18.83 14.42
C ILE A 215 -6.58 -17.54 13.89
N PRO A 216 -7.33 -17.60 12.77
CA PRO A 216 -7.94 -16.40 12.21
C PRO A 216 -9.03 -15.80 13.12
N THR A 217 -9.30 -14.50 12.93
CA THR A 217 -10.07 -13.69 13.89
C THR A 217 -11.20 -12.90 13.23
N PHE A 218 -12.25 -12.59 14.00
CA PHE A 218 -13.37 -11.75 13.55
C PHE A 218 -13.70 -10.64 14.56
N SER A 219 -13.82 -9.41 14.08
CA SER A 219 -14.26 -8.22 14.83
C SER A 219 -15.66 -7.77 14.39
N GLY A 220 -16.67 -8.12 15.17
CA GLY A 220 -18.05 -7.63 14.99
C GLY A 220 -18.23 -6.15 15.43
N ASP A 221 -19.43 -5.60 15.24
CA ASP A 221 -19.81 -4.34 15.92
C ASP A 221 -20.18 -4.60 17.40
N ALA A 222 -20.77 -3.61 18.09
CA ALA A 222 -21.21 -3.77 19.49
C ALA A 222 -22.18 -4.93 19.76
N THR A 223 -22.77 -5.54 18.72
CA THR A 223 -23.60 -6.76 18.81
C THR A 223 -22.83 -8.06 18.59
N GLY A 224 -21.52 -8.01 18.33
CA GLY A 224 -20.73 -9.16 17.90
C GLY A 224 -21.03 -9.63 16.47
N THR A 225 -21.75 -8.83 15.67
CA THR A 225 -22.18 -9.18 14.30
C THR A 225 -22.20 -7.96 13.38
N CYS A 226 -22.33 -8.16 12.08
CA CYS A 226 -22.44 -7.11 11.08
C CYS A 226 -23.85 -7.06 10.48
N LEU A 227 -24.33 -5.88 10.09
CA LEU A 227 -25.47 -5.76 9.18
C LEU A 227 -25.02 -6.14 7.78
N SER A 228 -25.53 -7.23 7.22
CA SER A 228 -25.09 -7.74 5.91
C SER A 228 -26.18 -8.53 5.19
N THR A 229 -26.23 -8.42 3.86
CA THR A 229 -27.10 -9.22 3.00
C THR A 229 -26.65 -10.68 2.90
N VAL A 230 -25.34 -10.95 2.91
CA VAL A 230 -24.73 -12.31 2.83
C VAL A 230 -23.53 -12.46 3.79
N ASN A 231 -23.14 -13.68 4.15
CA ASN A 231 -22.01 -13.96 5.06
C ASN A 231 -20.75 -14.52 4.38
N ARG A 232 -20.73 -14.63 3.05
CA ARG A 232 -19.56 -15.05 2.26
C ARG A 232 -19.53 -14.36 0.89
N PRO A 233 -18.34 -14.13 0.31
CA PRO A 233 -18.21 -13.68 -1.08
C PRO A 233 -18.64 -14.77 -2.07
N GLY A 234 -18.77 -14.40 -3.34
CA GLY A 234 -19.12 -15.30 -4.45
C GLY A 234 -20.62 -15.63 -4.57
N ILE A 235 -21.46 -15.08 -3.69
CA ILE A 235 -22.93 -15.17 -3.84
C ILE A 235 -23.39 -14.27 -4.99
N CYS A 236 -22.87 -13.05 -5.07
CA CYS A 236 -23.16 -12.13 -6.16
C CYS A 236 -22.34 -12.50 -7.40
N LYS A 237 -22.83 -13.45 -8.21
CA LYS A 237 -22.18 -13.86 -9.47
C LYS A 237 -22.22 -12.78 -10.56
N ARG A 238 -23.08 -11.77 -10.40
CA ARG A 238 -23.23 -10.60 -11.26
C ARG A 238 -24.00 -9.52 -10.50
N GLU A 239 -23.51 -8.28 -10.53
CA GLU A 239 -24.26 -7.11 -10.05
C GLU A 239 -25.35 -6.69 -11.06
N PRO A 240 -26.55 -6.29 -10.61
CA PRO A 240 -27.07 -6.37 -9.24
C PRO A 240 -27.39 -7.81 -8.83
N CYS A 241 -27.08 -8.18 -7.59
CA CYS A 241 -27.37 -9.52 -7.06
C CYS A 241 -28.88 -9.85 -7.16
N ALA A 242 -29.21 -10.92 -7.89
CA ALA A 242 -30.58 -11.35 -8.16
C ALA A 242 -30.79 -12.82 -7.73
N PRO A 243 -31.84 -13.13 -6.91
CA PRO A 243 -32.71 -12.19 -6.21
C PRO A 243 -31.94 -11.37 -5.16
N MET A 244 -32.43 -10.17 -4.84
CA MET A 244 -31.82 -9.29 -3.82
C MET A 244 -31.96 -9.92 -2.42
N PRO A 245 -30.88 -10.25 -1.71
CA PRO A 245 -30.98 -10.83 -0.38
C PRO A 245 -31.39 -9.78 0.67
N TYR A 246 -31.92 -10.27 1.79
CA TYR A 246 -32.33 -9.44 2.91
C TYR A 246 -31.14 -9.09 3.82
N VAL A 247 -31.05 -7.82 4.21
CA VAL A 247 -30.15 -7.34 5.26
C VAL A 247 -30.50 -8.03 6.58
N ARG A 248 -29.51 -8.67 7.21
CA ARG A 248 -29.64 -9.33 8.52
C ARG A 248 -28.40 -9.06 9.37
N ARG A 249 -28.52 -9.29 10.68
CA ARG A 249 -27.37 -9.44 11.58
C ARG A 249 -26.67 -10.77 11.26
N ARG A 250 -25.38 -10.75 10.94
CA ARG A 250 -24.59 -11.91 10.49
C ARG A 250 -23.16 -11.86 11.02
N VAL A 251 -22.58 -13.04 11.25
CA VAL A 251 -21.11 -13.23 11.32
C VAL A 251 -20.63 -13.79 9.96
N PRO A 252 -19.32 -13.79 9.64
CA PRO A 252 -18.80 -14.48 8.45
C PRO A 252 -19.11 -15.98 8.52
N VAL A 253 -19.26 -16.65 7.36
CA VAL A 253 -19.65 -18.08 7.29
C VAL A 253 -18.69 -19.00 8.05
N GLU A 254 -17.43 -18.58 8.17
CA GLU A 254 -16.33 -19.21 8.87
C GLU A 254 -16.54 -19.27 10.40
N PHE A 255 -17.35 -18.35 10.94
CA PHE A 255 -17.68 -18.21 12.37
C PHE A 255 -19.17 -18.52 12.68
N GLU A 256 -19.99 -18.77 11.65
CA GLU A 256 -21.42 -19.01 11.78
C GLU A 256 -21.73 -20.28 12.58
N GLY A 257 -22.54 -20.15 13.64
CA GLY A 257 -22.85 -21.25 14.57
C GLY A 257 -21.79 -21.46 15.67
N GLY A 258 -20.90 -20.49 15.91
CA GLY A 258 -19.80 -20.64 16.88
C GLY A 258 -18.64 -21.48 16.34
N ARG A 259 -18.55 -21.62 15.02
CA ARG A 259 -17.39 -22.23 14.35
C ARG A 259 -16.17 -21.32 14.44
N HIS A 260 -15.01 -21.89 14.13
CA HIS A 260 -13.80 -21.15 13.81
C HIS A 260 -13.24 -21.67 12.48
N PRO A 261 -12.64 -20.81 11.64
CA PRO A 261 -11.90 -21.25 10.47
C PRO A 261 -10.70 -22.13 10.87
N PRO A 262 -10.23 -23.02 9.98
CA PRO A 262 -9.00 -23.78 10.20
C PRO A 262 -7.79 -22.88 10.49
N PRO A 263 -6.80 -23.34 11.28
CA PRO A 263 -5.55 -22.62 11.44
C PRO A 263 -4.82 -22.45 10.10
N ILE A 264 -4.30 -21.25 9.85
CA ILE A 264 -3.33 -21.02 8.78
C ILE A 264 -1.99 -21.53 9.30
N TYR A 265 -1.32 -22.44 8.60
CA TYR A 265 0.00 -22.94 8.99
C TYR A 265 1.12 -22.18 8.28
N ALA A 266 2.30 -22.05 8.89
CA ALA A 266 3.47 -21.46 8.23
C ALA A 266 3.85 -22.23 6.95
N SER A 267 3.62 -23.56 6.94
CA SER A 267 3.78 -24.44 5.77
C SER A 267 2.83 -24.14 4.61
N ASN A 268 1.82 -23.28 4.77
CA ASN A 268 0.99 -22.79 3.65
C ASN A 268 1.77 -21.80 2.75
N PHE A 269 2.89 -21.27 3.22
CA PHE A 269 3.67 -20.26 2.52
C PHE A 269 4.99 -20.85 1.97
N PRO A 270 5.48 -20.38 0.81
CA PRO A 270 6.79 -20.76 0.32
C PRO A 270 7.91 -20.26 1.27
N ASN A 271 9.10 -20.84 1.13
CA ASN A 271 10.35 -20.39 1.75
C ASN A 271 10.52 -20.59 3.28
N VAL A 272 9.64 -21.33 3.98
CA VAL A 272 9.87 -21.72 5.40
C VAL A 272 11.27 -22.35 5.61
N ALA A 273 11.73 -23.14 4.63
CA ALA A 273 13.00 -23.86 4.69
C ALA A 273 14.27 -22.98 4.59
N THR A 274 14.18 -21.72 4.15
CA THR A 274 15.36 -20.83 4.07
C THR A 274 15.54 -19.93 5.30
N GLN A 275 14.52 -19.80 6.15
CA GLN A 275 14.53 -18.85 7.27
C GLN A 275 15.02 -19.44 8.60
N TYR A 276 14.90 -20.77 8.80
CA TYR A 276 15.54 -21.51 9.90
C TYR A 276 17.09 -21.51 9.86
N ARG A 277 17.72 -20.64 9.05
CA ARG A 277 19.17 -20.47 8.92
C ARG A 277 19.67 -19.04 9.18
N TYR A 278 18.77 -18.10 9.49
CA TYR A 278 19.16 -16.76 9.94
C TYR A 278 18.85 -16.61 11.43
N ASP A 279 19.81 -17.01 12.27
CA ASP A 279 19.93 -16.40 13.60
C ASP A 279 20.13 -14.89 13.40
N TYR A 280 19.30 -14.08 14.04
CA TYR A 280 19.32 -12.64 13.90
C TYR A 280 19.38 -11.94 15.25
N ASP A 281 20.32 -11.00 15.39
CA ASP A 281 20.57 -10.28 16.64
C ASP A 281 19.41 -9.32 16.99
N TYR A 282 19.13 -9.21 18.28
CA TYR A 282 17.86 -8.71 18.82
C TYR A 282 17.83 -7.18 19.03
N THR A 283 18.84 -6.45 18.53
CA THR A 283 19.22 -5.11 19.00
C THR A 283 18.61 -3.93 18.21
N VAL A 284 17.72 -4.17 17.24
CA VAL A 284 17.10 -3.10 16.40
C VAL A 284 15.64 -2.86 16.76
N ALA A 285 15.41 -2.33 17.97
CA ALA A 285 14.08 -1.89 18.41
C ALA A 285 13.68 -0.53 17.81
N THR A 286 12.37 -0.34 17.58
CA THR A 286 11.72 0.96 17.30
C THR A 286 12.17 1.78 16.08
N GLN A 287 11.85 1.31 14.87
CA GLN A 287 11.34 2.23 13.84
C GLN A 287 10.49 1.54 12.76
N SER A 288 9.37 2.16 12.40
CA SER A 288 8.45 1.71 11.33
C SER A 288 8.53 2.68 10.14
N VAL A 289 9.71 2.78 9.55
CA VAL A 289 9.97 3.46 8.28
C VAL A 289 11.10 2.72 7.55
N PHE A 290 11.23 2.96 6.25
CA PHE A 290 12.15 2.27 5.33
C PHE A 290 13.56 2.07 5.92
N SER A 291 14.00 0.81 5.99
CA SER A 291 15.38 0.45 6.37
C SER A 291 16.14 -0.07 5.15
N GLU A 292 17.27 0.56 4.83
CA GLU A 292 18.20 0.13 3.79
C GLU A 292 18.93 -1.20 4.13
N ALA A 293 19.74 -1.66 3.16
CA ALA A 293 20.87 -2.57 3.34
C ALA A 293 20.61 -4.07 3.50
N ALA A 294 19.79 -4.65 2.61
CA ALA A 294 20.14 -5.96 2.06
C ALA A 294 21.40 -5.85 1.17
N VAL A 295 22.36 -6.76 1.32
CA VAL A 295 23.73 -6.65 0.77
C VAL A 295 23.97 -7.64 -0.39
N LYS A 296 24.75 -7.22 -1.40
CA LYS A 296 25.16 -7.90 -2.67
C LYS A 296 24.13 -7.85 -3.82
N PRO A 297 24.57 -8.02 -5.09
CA PRO A 297 25.94 -8.23 -5.58
C PRO A 297 26.60 -6.98 -6.19
N ALA A 298 27.90 -7.07 -6.49
CA ALA A 298 28.62 -6.05 -7.24
C ALA A 298 28.42 -6.27 -8.75
N GLY A 299 27.78 -5.30 -9.43
CA GLY A 299 27.49 -5.37 -10.85
C GLY A 299 26.41 -4.37 -11.25
N SER A 300 26.81 -3.10 -11.42
CA SER A 300 26.03 -1.99 -12.01
C SER A 300 24.54 -1.89 -11.63
N SER A 301 24.16 -2.29 -10.41
CA SER A 301 22.82 -2.02 -9.88
C SER A 301 22.62 -0.51 -9.74
N VAL A 302 21.77 0.03 -10.61
CA VAL A 302 21.16 1.34 -10.39
C VAL A 302 20.43 1.28 -9.05
N ARG A 303 20.60 2.32 -8.23
CA ARG A 303 19.94 2.44 -6.93
C ARG A 303 19.36 3.85 -6.73
N VAL A 304 18.19 3.93 -6.10
CA VAL A 304 17.70 5.17 -5.47
C VAL A 304 17.99 5.05 -3.98
N ARG A 305 18.85 5.92 -3.44
CA ARG A 305 19.27 5.89 -2.04
C ARG A 305 18.32 6.69 -1.16
N GLU A 306 18.03 7.92 -1.58
CA GLU A 306 17.19 8.83 -0.78
C GLU A 306 16.44 9.82 -1.66
N LEU A 307 15.31 10.33 -1.16
CA LEU A 307 14.65 11.51 -1.71
C LEU A 307 15.00 12.71 -0.84
N ARG A 308 15.41 13.82 -1.46
CA ARG A 308 15.74 15.09 -0.78
C ARG A 308 14.72 16.16 -1.11
N LEU A 309 14.29 16.92 -0.11
CA LEU A 309 13.55 18.16 -0.35
C LEU A 309 14.49 19.25 -0.88
N VAL A 310 13.99 20.09 -1.79
CA VAL A 310 14.72 21.22 -2.38
C VAL A 310 13.90 22.50 -2.22
N ASP A 311 14.53 23.54 -1.68
CA ASP A 311 14.00 24.91 -1.76
C ASP A 311 14.42 25.55 -3.09
N ILE A 312 13.44 25.96 -3.88
CA ILE A 312 13.65 26.63 -5.18
C ILE A 312 13.98 28.12 -4.99
N ASN A 313 13.61 28.74 -3.86
CA ASN A 313 13.86 30.16 -3.63
C ASN A 313 15.34 30.44 -3.32
N SER A 314 15.99 29.61 -2.48
CA SER A 314 17.44 29.62 -2.28
C SER A 314 18.21 28.72 -3.27
N ASN A 315 17.51 27.84 -4.00
CA ASN A 315 18.07 26.80 -4.86
C ASN A 315 19.03 25.85 -4.10
N GLN A 316 18.58 25.34 -2.94
CA GLN A 316 19.37 24.48 -2.06
C GLN A 316 18.66 23.17 -1.73
N ILE A 317 19.46 22.10 -1.66
CA ILE A 317 19.06 20.80 -1.09
C ILE A 317 18.93 20.96 0.42
N MET A 318 17.78 20.56 0.96
CA MET A 318 17.47 20.67 2.38
C MET A 318 17.92 19.42 3.14
N TRP A 319 19.23 19.29 3.36
CA TRP A 319 19.89 18.15 4.03
C TRP A 319 19.34 17.78 5.42
N PHE A 320 18.57 18.66 6.04
CA PHE A 320 17.97 18.48 7.38
C PHE A 320 16.45 18.23 7.34
N ALA A 321 15.83 18.19 6.16
CA ALA A 321 14.39 17.99 6.00
C ALA A 321 14.05 16.50 6.04
N ASP A 322 13.44 16.07 7.15
CA ASP A 322 12.99 14.70 7.34
C ASP A 322 11.64 14.48 6.64
N LEU A 323 11.64 13.73 5.54
CA LEU A 323 10.44 13.45 4.75
C LEU A 323 9.45 12.49 5.44
N THR A 324 9.87 11.79 6.50
CA THR A 324 8.98 10.94 7.31
C THR A 324 8.07 11.76 8.23
N LYS A 325 8.43 13.02 8.47
CA LYS A 325 7.70 14.00 9.29
C LYS A 325 7.00 15.02 8.39
N PRO A 326 5.88 15.63 8.82
CA PRO A 326 5.21 16.68 8.05
C PRO A 326 6.16 17.84 7.68
N ILE A 327 6.14 18.21 6.40
CA ILE A 327 6.86 19.36 5.84
C ILE A 327 5.94 20.58 5.92
N LYS A 328 6.30 21.56 6.76
CA LYS A 328 5.61 22.84 6.84
C LYS A 328 6.23 23.81 5.84
N PHE A 329 5.39 24.60 5.16
CA PHE A 329 5.85 25.63 4.24
C PHE A 329 4.98 26.89 4.28
N GLY A 330 5.57 28.04 3.93
CA GLY A 330 4.91 29.36 3.94
C GLY A 330 4.13 29.68 2.66
N TYR A 331 3.71 30.94 2.51
CA TYR A 331 2.89 31.38 1.38
C TYR A 331 3.60 31.40 0.02
N ASP A 332 4.89 31.76 0.00
CA ASP A 332 5.74 31.97 -1.19
C ASP A 332 6.80 30.87 -1.38
N ALA A 333 6.78 29.85 -0.52
CA ALA A 333 7.73 28.76 -0.50
C ALA A 333 7.57 27.85 -1.74
N LYS A 334 8.60 27.80 -2.58
CA LYS A 334 8.63 26.99 -3.81
C LYS A 334 9.48 25.75 -3.57
N LEU A 335 8.88 24.58 -3.81
CA LEU A 335 9.42 23.28 -3.42
C LEU A 335 9.69 22.44 -4.66
N SER A 336 10.74 21.62 -4.61
CA SER A 336 10.94 20.46 -5.48
C SER A 336 11.53 19.29 -4.68
N ILE A 337 11.72 18.15 -5.33
CA ILE A 337 12.29 16.93 -4.74
C ILE A 337 13.35 16.40 -5.69
N MET A 338 14.52 16.02 -5.16
CA MET A 338 15.62 15.41 -5.89
C MET A 338 15.78 13.94 -5.46
N ALA A 339 16.16 13.06 -6.38
CA ALA A 339 16.52 11.68 -6.06
C ALA A 339 18.05 11.55 -5.99
N GLU A 340 18.57 11.14 -4.83
CA GLU A 340 19.97 10.71 -4.72
C GLU A 340 20.09 9.28 -5.24
N VAL A 341 20.83 9.12 -6.33
CA VAL A 341 20.96 7.85 -7.05
C VAL A 341 22.43 7.42 -7.17
N SER A 342 22.67 6.14 -7.41
CA SER A 342 24.00 5.63 -7.73
C SER A 342 23.96 4.47 -8.73
N GLY A 343 25.10 4.19 -9.36
CA GLY A 343 25.17 3.32 -10.54
C GLY A 343 24.94 4.10 -11.84
N PRO A 344 24.98 3.43 -13.00
CA PRO A 344 24.78 4.07 -14.30
C PRO A 344 23.29 4.37 -14.52
N VAL A 345 22.81 5.55 -14.12
CA VAL A 345 21.39 5.93 -14.29
C VAL A 345 21.16 6.58 -15.65
N LYS A 346 20.27 5.99 -16.45
CA LYS A 346 19.83 6.44 -17.77
C LYS A 346 18.66 7.43 -17.66
N ARG A 347 17.78 7.25 -16.67
CA ARG A 347 16.70 8.18 -16.32
C ARG A 347 16.11 7.90 -14.93
N VAL A 348 15.43 8.89 -14.35
CA VAL A 348 14.52 8.72 -13.21
C VAL A 348 13.09 9.03 -13.65
N GLU A 349 12.19 8.07 -13.48
CA GLU A 349 10.75 8.25 -13.68
C GLU A 349 10.10 8.63 -12.35
N TRP A 350 9.33 9.72 -12.34
CA TRP A 350 8.70 10.25 -11.15
C TRP A 350 7.19 10.02 -11.16
N PHE A 351 6.66 9.58 -10.02
CA PHE A 351 5.24 9.35 -9.82
C PHE A 351 4.75 10.06 -8.56
N ILE A 352 3.57 10.68 -8.65
CA ILE A 352 2.86 11.27 -7.50
C ILE A 352 1.46 10.68 -7.49
N ASN A 353 1.10 10.03 -6.38
CA ASN A 353 -0.13 9.25 -6.24
C ASN A 353 -0.36 8.32 -7.45
N SER A 354 0.72 7.67 -7.91
CA SER A 354 0.73 6.66 -8.99
C SER A 354 0.26 7.15 -10.37
N ARG A 355 0.38 8.46 -10.61
CA ARG A 355 0.43 9.05 -11.96
C ARG A 355 1.89 9.40 -12.26
N LYS A 356 2.43 8.99 -13.41
CA LYS A 356 3.76 9.44 -13.87
C LYS A 356 3.67 10.94 -14.13
N THR A 357 4.41 11.74 -13.37
CA THR A 357 4.34 13.21 -13.41
C THR A 357 5.47 13.82 -14.23
N HIS A 358 6.63 13.19 -14.20
CA HIS A 358 7.84 13.66 -14.88
C HIS A 358 8.75 12.48 -15.22
N GLN A 359 9.73 12.74 -16.08
CA GLN A 359 10.83 11.83 -16.37
C GLN A 359 12.06 12.69 -16.60
N ASP A 360 13.05 12.51 -15.74
CA ASP A 360 14.31 13.25 -15.80
C ASP A 360 15.41 12.35 -16.40
N THR A 361 16.24 12.92 -17.26
CA THR A 361 17.36 12.26 -17.94
C THR A 361 18.70 12.92 -17.63
N GLY A 362 18.72 14.00 -16.85
CA GLY A 362 19.93 14.66 -16.36
C GLY A 362 20.13 14.44 -14.87
N ALA A 363 21.38 14.48 -14.41
CA ALA A 363 21.68 14.72 -13.01
C ALA A 363 21.85 16.25 -12.81
N PRO A 364 21.26 16.88 -11.78
CA PRO A 364 20.60 16.27 -10.61
C PRO A 364 19.12 15.89 -10.80
N PHE A 365 18.83 14.58 -10.87
CA PHE A 365 17.51 14.05 -11.15
C PHE A 365 16.44 14.57 -10.17
N SER A 366 15.43 15.28 -10.68
CA SER A 366 14.43 15.96 -9.84
C SER A 366 13.00 15.89 -10.40
N ILE A 367 12.02 16.03 -9.52
CA ILE A 367 10.60 15.73 -9.76
C ILE A 367 9.91 16.66 -10.78
N ALA A 368 10.61 17.69 -11.24
CA ALA A 368 10.18 18.59 -12.30
C ALA A 368 11.32 18.92 -13.30
N GLY A 369 12.50 18.30 -13.16
CA GLY A 369 13.72 18.63 -13.88
C GLY A 369 14.44 19.88 -13.37
N ASP A 370 15.63 20.14 -13.91
CA ASP A 370 16.43 21.35 -13.66
C ASP A 370 16.89 21.99 -14.99
N PHE A 371 17.50 23.19 -14.90
CA PHE A 371 18.24 23.79 -16.01
C PHE A 371 19.30 24.77 -15.50
N ARG A 372 20.56 24.61 -15.93
CA ARG A 372 21.71 25.45 -15.54
C ARG A 372 21.83 25.56 -14.02
N ASP A 373 21.90 24.39 -13.37
CA ASP A 373 22.02 24.22 -11.92
C ASP A 373 20.83 24.76 -11.11
N ARG A 374 19.69 25.06 -11.77
CA ARG A 374 18.47 25.56 -11.11
C ARG A 374 17.33 24.57 -11.23
N PHE A 375 16.86 24.07 -10.09
CA PHE A 375 15.74 23.14 -10.02
C PHE A 375 14.41 23.82 -10.43
N TYR A 376 13.56 23.12 -11.16
CA TYR A 376 12.19 23.56 -11.41
C TYR A 376 11.27 23.22 -10.24
N GLU A 377 10.26 24.08 -10.03
CA GLU A 377 9.27 23.88 -8.97
C GLU A 377 8.32 22.73 -9.31
N MET A 378 8.16 21.78 -8.38
CA MET A 378 7.10 20.77 -8.42
C MET A 378 5.72 21.44 -8.46
N LYS A 379 5.04 21.42 -9.61
CA LYS A 379 3.73 22.09 -9.82
C LYS A 379 2.51 21.35 -9.29
N HIS A 380 2.67 20.19 -8.67
CA HIS A 380 1.57 19.43 -8.08
C HIS A 380 1.01 20.11 -6.82
N ALA A 381 -0.26 19.88 -6.50
CA ALA A 381 -0.95 20.55 -5.41
C ALA A 381 -0.46 20.08 -4.03
N LYS A 382 0.37 20.90 -3.37
CA LYS A 382 1.12 20.60 -2.13
C LYS A 382 0.37 20.99 -0.85
N THR A 383 -0.73 21.72 -0.95
CA THR A 383 -1.42 22.28 0.22
C THR A 383 -2.27 21.23 0.92
N ASP A 384 -1.91 20.94 2.17
CA ASP A 384 -2.67 20.18 3.15
C ASP A 384 -3.06 18.79 2.67
N ARG A 385 -2.09 18.14 2.01
CA ARG A 385 -2.20 16.85 1.32
C ARG A 385 -1.05 15.94 1.71
N ARG A 386 -1.38 14.66 1.86
CA ARG A 386 -0.41 13.57 1.77
C ARG A 386 -0.20 13.22 0.30
N MET A 387 1.03 12.96 -0.10
CA MET A 387 1.40 12.53 -1.44
C MET A 387 2.32 11.32 -1.34
N PHE A 388 1.91 10.19 -1.92
CA PHE A 388 2.78 9.05 -2.16
C PHE A 388 3.64 9.37 -3.37
N ILE A 389 4.94 9.54 -3.15
CA ILE A 389 5.90 9.98 -4.17
C ILE A 389 6.91 8.87 -4.39
N THR A 390 7.09 8.48 -5.66
CA THR A 390 8.02 7.42 -6.08
C THR A 390 9.00 7.97 -7.09
N ALA A 391 10.29 7.73 -6.85
CA ALA A 391 11.33 7.79 -7.88
C ALA A 391 11.68 6.35 -8.30
N ARG A 392 11.66 6.10 -9.61
CA ARG A 392 12.13 4.85 -10.23
C ARG A 392 13.35 5.17 -11.09
N ALA A 393 14.54 4.84 -10.62
CA ALA A 393 15.75 4.97 -11.42
C ALA A 393 15.90 3.77 -12.34
N ILE A 394 16.30 4.01 -13.59
CA ILE A 394 16.43 2.99 -14.63
C ILE A 394 17.80 3.15 -15.31
N GLY A 395 18.52 2.04 -15.52
CA GLY A 395 19.86 2.00 -16.13
C GLY A 395 19.88 1.67 -17.62
N PRO A 396 21.08 1.53 -18.24
CA PRO A 396 21.28 1.13 -19.63
C PRO A 396 20.45 -0.10 -20.02
N ASP A 397 20.63 -1.19 -19.28
CA ASP A 397 20.07 -2.53 -19.51
C ASP A 397 18.65 -2.69 -18.93
N ASP A 398 17.96 -1.57 -18.71
CA ASP A 398 16.66 -1.43 -18.03
C ASP A 398 16.57 -2.11 -16.64
N HIS A 399 17.71 -2.40 -16.00
CA HIS A 399 17.82 -2.59 -14.56
C HIS A 399 17.22 -1.38 -13.83
N GLU A 400 16.44 -1.64 -12.79
CA GLU A 400 15.61 -0.64 -12.11
C GLU A 400 15.72 -0.76 -10.59
N ASP A 401 15.59 0.38 -9.91
CA ASP A 401 15.40 0.46 -8.46
C ASP A 401 14.41 1.57 -8.12
N TYR A 402 13.76 1.43 -6.97
CA TYR A 402 12.63 2.26 -6.55
C TYR A 402 12.87 2.82 -5.15
N LEU A 403 12.47 4.07 -4.94
CA LEU A 403 12.20 4.59 -3.61
C LEU A 403 10.86 5.33 -3.61
N SER A 404 9.92 4.81 -2.83
CA SER A 404 8.64 5.45 -2.54
C SER A 404 8.62 5.99 -1.12
N THR A 405 7.92 7.11 -0.90
CA THR A 405 7.57 7.55 0.46
C THR A 405 6.30 8.39 0.48
N ASP A 406 5.65 8.41 1.64
CA ASP A 406 4.36 9.05 1.87
C ASP A 406 4.60 10.41 2.56
N ILE A 407 4.75 11.48 1.78
CA ILE A 407 5.15 12.80 2.29
C ILE A 407 3.91 13.64 2.60
N VAL A 408 3.85 14.21 3.81
CA VAL A 408 2.79 15.13 4.24
C VAL A 408 3.26 16.57 4.09
N PHE A 409 2.57 17.35 3.27
CA PHE A 409 2.84 18.78 3.08
C PHE A 409 1.71 19.62 3.70
N PHE A 410 2.08 20.63 4.50
CA PHE A 410 1.15 21.47 5.27
C PHE A 410 1.48 22.95 5.14
N LYS A 411 0.48 23.80 4.87
CA LYS A 411 0.68 25.24 4.73
C LYS A 411 0.44 25.96 6.07
N ASP A 412 1.51 26.37 6.75
CA ASP A 412 1.42 26.98 8.09
C ASP A 412 1.41 28.51 7.97
N GLY A 413 0.25 29.15 8.12
CA GLY A 413 0.14 30.61 8.02
C GLY A 413 0.91 31.40 9.09
N GLY A 414 1.50 30.72 10.10
CA GLY A 414 2.37 31.31 11.10
C GLY A 414 3.85 30.96 10.93
N VAL A 415 4.31 30.54 9.75
CA VAL A 415 5.75 30.55 9.38
C VAL A 415 6.06 31.74 8.47
N PRO A 416 7.32 32.20 8.38
CA PRO A 416 7.74 33.18 7.37
C PRO A 416 7.35 32.71 5.96
N SER A 417 7.01 33.62 5.04
CA SER A 417 6.35 33.22 3.78
C SER A 417 7.22 32.31 2.88
N GLN A 418 8.54 32.40 2.96
CA GLN A 418 9.48 31.53 2.24
C GLN A 418 9.98 30.32 3.07
N TYR A 419 9.58 30.17 4.34
CA TYR A 419 10.05 29.07 5.19
C TYR A 419 9.63 27.70 4.63
N ILE A 420 10.52 26.72 4.80
CA ILE A 420 10.29 25.29 4.54
C ILE A 420 10.97 24.49 5.65
N GLY A 421 10.34 23.41 6.13
CA GLY A 421 10.96 22.43 7.03
C GLY A 421 10.01 21.85 8.08
N ASN A 422 10.48 20.90 8.90
CA ASN A 422 9.62 20.16 9.83
C ASN A 422 9.15 20.95 11.07
N SER A 423 9.92 21.94 11.56
CA SER A 423 9.51 22.70 12.75
C SER A 423 10.05 24.14 12.81
N LYS A 424 9.23 25.06 13.38
CA LYS A 424 9.52 26.49 13.52
C LYS A 424 10.85 26.79 14.24
N ARG A 425 11.38 25.88 15.07
CA ARG A 425 12.64 26.08 15.81
C ARG A 425 13.89 26.09 14.92
N MET A 426 13.84 25.50 13.73
CA MET A 426 15.00 25.42 12.82
C MET A 426 15.32 26.76 12.12
N ALA A 427 14.39 27.73 12.16
CA ALA A 427 14.39 28.89 11.28
C ALA A 427 15.48 29.95 11.52
N LEU A 428 16.19 29.93 12.66
CA LEU A 428 17.07 31.04 13.07
C LEU A 428 18.51 30.64 13.48
N PRO A 429 18.77 29.67 14.37
CA PRO A 429 20.16 29.40 14.82
C PRO A 429 20.89 28.38 13.96
N GLU A 430 20.23 27.28 13.57
CA GLU A 430 20.92 26.12 12.98
C GLU A 430 21.16 26.23 11.48
N ALA A 431 20.35 27.00 10.74
CA ALA A 431 20.63 27.33 9.34
C ALA A 431 22.00 28.04 9.19
N ALA A 432 22.33 28.95 10.10
CA ALA A 432 23.64 29.61 10.14
C ALA A 432 24.79 28.65 10.51
N ARG A 433 24.52 27.62 11.33
CA ARG A 433 25.47 26.56 11.68
C ARG A 433 25.72 25.61 10.50
N ALA A 434 24.67 25.22 9.78
CA ALA A 434 24.75 24.41 8.57
C ALA A 434 25.49 25.16 7.45
N ALA A 435 25.19 26.44 7.23
CA ALA A 435 25.91 27.29 6.27
C ALA A 435 27.42 27.40 6.59
N ARG A 436 27.79 27.53 7.87
CA ARG A 436 29.20 27.52 8.32
C ARG A 436 29.87 26.16 8.09
N LEU A 437 29.17 25.04 8.30
CA LEU A 437 29.71 23.71 8.02
C LEU A 437 29.89 23.44 6.51
N ALA A 438 28.97 23.92 5.67
CA ALA A 438 29.10 23.85 4.21
C ALA A 438 30.25 24.73 3.68
N ALA A 439 30.39 25.95 4.19
CA ALA A 439 31.48 26.87 3.82
C ALA A 439 32.88 26.34 4.18
N GLY A 440 32.99 25.43 5.16
CA GLY A 440 34.25 24.83 5.59
C GLY A 440 34.89 23.83 4.61
N LYS A 441 34.25 23.48 3.49
CA LYS A 441 34.73 22.45 2.54
C LYS A 441 34.91 22.93 1.09
N PHE A 442 35.44 24.13 0.88
CA PHE A 442 35.96 24.53 -0.44
C PHE A 442 37.22 25.43 -0.36
N VAL A 443 38.39 24.81 -0.13
CA VAL A 443 39.70 25.40 -0.44
C VAL A 443 40.19 24.80 -1.76
N ARG A 444 40.55 25.64 -2.73
CA ARG A 444 41.04 25.20 -4.04
C ARG A 444 42.49 24.71 -3.94
N GLY A 445 42.75 23.51 -4.43
CA GLY A 445 44.11 22.98 -4.64
C GLY A 445 44.09 21.83 -5.64
N ARG A 446 45.08 21.78 -6.55
CA ARG A 446 45.32 20.57 -7.36
C ARG A 446 45.85 19.46 -6.44
N PRO A 447 45.45 18.19 -6.62
CA PRO A 447 46.21 17.09 -6.05
C PRO A 447 47.59 17.03 -6.73
N PRO A 448 48.70 16.92 -5.98
CA PRO A 448 49.98 16.50 -6.56
C PRO A 448 49.89 15.00 -6.90
N MET A 449 50.50 14.60 -8.03
CA MET A 449 50.79 13.19 -8.26
C MET A 449 51.94 12.75 -7.35
N PRO A 450 51.90 11.55 -6.74
CA PRO A 450 53.10 10.95 -6.17
C PRO A 450 54.08 10.58 -7.32
N PRO A 451 55.40 10.78 -7.16
CA PRO A 451 56.39 10.30 -8.12
C PRO A 451 56.53 8.78 -8.06
N ALA A 452 57.07 8.19 -9.12
CA ALA A 452 57.39 6.77 -9.18
C ALA A 452 58.76 6.46 -8.53
N GLU A 453 58.87 5.23 -8.01
CA GLU A 453 60.08 4.42 -7.81
C GLU A 453 61.34 5.03 -7.14
N ALA A 454 61.70 4.46 -5.99
CA ALA A 454 63.10 4.14 -5.67
C ALA A 454 63.15 2.94 -4.70
N VAL A 455 63.89 1.88 -5.07
CA VAL A 455 64.19 0.75 -4.17
C VAL A 455 65.58 0.97 -3.57
N VAL A 456 65.69 1.02 -2.24
CA VAL A 456 66.97 0.85 -1.52
C VAL A 456 66.74 -0.01 -0.28
N THR A 457 67.56 -1.04 -0.12
CA THR A 457 67.61 -1.92 1.04
C THR A 457 68.56 -1.39 2.12
N ALA A 458 68.18 -1.47 3.40
CA ALA A 458 69.11 -1.43 4.52
C ALA A 458 68.59 -2.30 5.68
N ASP A 459 69.49 -3.09 6.26
CA ASP A 459 69.27 -4.02 7.37
C ASP A 459 70.05 -3.53 8.62
N ARG A 460 69.47 -3.68 9.83
CA ARG A 460 70.18 -4.11 11.08
C ARG A 460 69.36 -4.09 12.38
N THR A 461 69.07 -5.28 12.89
CA THR A 461 69.41 -5.83 14.24
C THR A 461 69.22 -5.06 15.57
N ALA A 462 68.83 -5.84 16.60
CA ALA A 462 68.97 -5.67 18.08
C ALA A 462 67.99 -4.72 18.81
N ASP A 463 67.55 -4.93 20.07
CA ASP A 463 67.40 -6.10 21.00
C ASP A 463 66.64 -5.58 22.27
N ALA A 464 65.93 -6.33 23.15
CA ALA A 464 65.49 -7.73 23.29
C ALA A 464 64.01 -7.72 23.81
N ASN A 465 63.39 -8.57 24.66
CA ASN A 465 63.70 -9.80 25.44
C ASN A 465 62.37 -10.60 25.70
N ALA A 466 62.36 -11.89 26.09
CA ALA A 466 62.18 -12.47 27.45
C ALA A 466 61.07 -11.84 28.35
N ASP A 467 60.15 -12.55 29.01
CA ASP A 467 60.02 -13.99 29.41
C ASP A 467 58.66 -14.62 28.94
N ALA A 468 58.55 -15.92 28.59
CA ALA A 468 58.17 -17.11 29.41
C ALA A 468 56.77 -17.06 30.11
N GLU A 469 55.98 -18.14 30.27
CA GLU A 469 56.21 -19.59 30.12
C GLU A 469 54.88 -20.39 29.90
N ALA A 470 54.97 -21.65 29.43
CA ALA A 470 54.06 -22.82 29.69
C ALA A 470 52.52 -22.77 29.41
N ALA A 471 51.83 -23.86 29.01
CA ALA A 471 52.28 -25.14 28.42
C ALA A 471 51.12 -25.91 27.72
N ALA A 472 51.52 -26.64 26.65
CA ALA A 472 51.06 -27.97 26.22
C ALA A 472 49.57 -28.35 26.09
N ALA A 473 49.17 -28.67 24.84
CA ALA A 473 48.28 -29.79 24.53
C ALA A 473 49.12 -31.01 24.11
N PRO A 474 48.58 -32.25 24.17
CA PRO A 474 49.13 -33.40 23.43
C PRO A 474 48.34 -33.64 22.12
N ALA A 475 49.04 -34.08 21.07
CA ALA A 475 48.46 -34.44 19.78
C ALA A 475 48.99 -35.80 19.29
N ALA A 476 48.16 -36.59 18.60
CA ALA A 476 48.56 -37.63 17.64
C ALA A 476 47.32 -38.26 16.96
N THR A 477 47.39 -38.99 15.84
CA THR A 477 48.18 -38.85 14.59
C THR A 477 47.48 -39.72 13.54
N ALA A 478 47.61 -39.36 12.26
CA ALA A 478 46.95 -39.99 11.12
C ALA A 478 47.09 -41.52 10.98
N LEU A 479 46.14 -42.13 10.26
CA LEU A 479 46.45 -43.12 9.21
C LEU A 479 45.31 -43.24 8.19
N ALA A 480 45.65 -43.41 6.91
CA ALA A 480 44.72 -43.64 5.82
C ALA A 480 45.05 -44.96 5.11
N ARG A 481 44.03 -45.74 4.72
CA ARG A 481 44.19 -46.83 3.74
C ARG A 481 42.88 -47.22 3.05
N THR A 482 43.00 -48.08 2.04
CA THR A 482 42.11 -48.15 0.88
C THR A 482 41.21 -49.38 0.81
N ALA A 483 40.01 -49.16 0.27
CA ALA A 483 39.24 -50.03 -0.63
C ALA A 483 38.90 -51.50 -0.26
N LYS A 484 37.61 -51.84 -0.32
CA LYS A 484 37.11 -52.92 -1.21
C LYS A 484 35.61 -52.83 -1.51
N VAL A 485 35.22 -53.43 -2.63
CA VAL A 485 33.82 -53.66 -3.06
C VAL A 485 33.68 -55.17 -3.34
N PRO A 486 32.56 -55.78 -2.95
CA PRO A 486 31.72 -56.56 -3.89
C PRO A 486 30.22 -56.18 -3.68
N ALA A 487 29.27 -56.22 -4.63
CA ALA A 487 28.93 -57.18 -5.69
C ALA A 487 28.49 -58.58 -5.16
N ALA A 488 27.39 -59.22 -5.57
CA ALA A 488 26.21 -58.83 -6.36
C ALA A 488 25.07 -59.87 -6.11
N SER A 489 24.07 -59.94 -7.00
CA SER A 489 22.87 -60.83 -7.03
C SER A 489 21.65 -60.30 -6.25
N VAL A 490 20.45 -60.05 -6.80
CA VAL A 490 19.68 -60.53 -7.99
C VAL A 490 18.88 -61.83 -7.75
N VAL A 491 17.55 -61.69 -7.72
CA VAL A 491 16.49 -62.64 -8.19
C VAL A 491 15.29 -61.77 -8.71
N HIS A 492 14.43 -62.29 -9.59
CA HIS A 492 13.33 -61.56 -10.26
C HIS A 492 11.90 -61.95 -9.82
N ALA A 493 10.99 -60.96 -9.87
CA ALA A 493 9.62 -61.02 -10.43
C ALA A 493 9.16 -59.54 -10.64
N ALA A 494 8.63 -59.02 -11.76
CA ALA A 494 7.65 -59.49 -12.75
C ALA A 494 6.22 -59.63 -12.17
N ALA A 495 5.16 -58.97 -12.63
CA ALA A 495 4.94 -57.98 -13.72
C ALA A 495 3.79 -57.01 -13.29
N ALA A 496 3.22 -56.05 -14.05
CA ALA A 496 3.22 -55.77 -15.50
C ALA A 496 2.92 -54.27 -15.80
N ALA A 497 3.02 -53.86 -17.08
CA ALA A 497 2.56 -52.57 -17.63
C ALA A 497 1.34 -52.77 -18.56
N PRO A 498 0.64 -51.70 -18.98
CA PRO A 498 0.92 -51.00 -20.26
C PRO A 498 1.21 -49.48 -20.06
N ALA A 499 1.94 -48.72 -20.89
CA ALA A 499 1.86 -48.45 -22.35
C ALA A 499 0.58 -47.65 -22.74
N GLU A 500 0.56 -46.57 -23.54
CA GLU A 500 1.55 -45.70 -24.23
C GLU A 500 0.92 -44.27 -24.35
N ALA A 501 1.62 -43.13 -24.42
CA ALA A 501 2.68 -42.66 -25.33
C ALA A 501 2.26 -42.24 -26.76
N VAL A 502 1.02 -41.75 -26.96
CA VAL A 502 0.56 -41.12 -28.23
C VAL A 502 -0.01 -39.71 -27.98
N VAL A 503 -0.18 -38.91 -29.05
CA VAL A 503 -0.77 -37.54 -29.07
C VAL A 503 0.11 -36.40 -28.53
N ARG A 504 1.32 -36.28 -29.09
CA ARG A 504 1.77 -34.95 -29.58
C ARG A 504 1.38 -34.82 -31.07
N ILE A 505 1.43 -33.59 -31.60
CA ILE A 505 1.01 -33.23 -32.98
C ILE A 505 -0.52 -33.23 -33.22
N THR A 506 -1.27 -32.39 -32.50
CA THR A 506 -2.64 -31.97 -32.95
C THR A 506 -3.11 -30.60 -32.42
N LYS A 507 -2.24 -29.76 -31.84
CA LYS A 507 -2.60 -28.44 -31.26
C LYS A 507 -1.98 -27.20 -31.94
N ARG A 508 -1.45 -27.31 -33.16
CA ARG A 508 -0.99 -26.14 -33.97
C ARG A 508 -1.91 -25.74 -35.13
N ALA A 509 -2.87 -26.57 -35.52
CA ALA A 509 -3.74 -26.29 -36.68
C ALA A 509 -4.89 -25.29 -36.40
N THR A 510 -5.37 -25.18 -35.16
CA THR A 510 -6.56 -24.40 -34.81
C THR A 510 -6.31 -22.91 -34.60
N ALA A 511 -5.09 -22.49 -34.23
CA ALA A 511 -4.77 -21.09 -34.00
C ALA A 511 -4.77 -20.25 -35.30
N ALA A 512 -4.29 -20.82 -36.41
CA ALA A 512 -4.16 -20.12 -37.69
C ALA A 512 -5.51 -19.70 -38.31
N LYS A 513 -6.61 -20.39 -37.97
CA LYS A 513 -7.95 -20.13 -38.54
C LYS A 513 -8.74 -19.02 -37.83
N ALA A 514 -8.29 -18.54 -36.67
CA ALA A 514 -8.92 -17.44 -35.94
C ALA A 514 -8.49 -16.06 -36.49
N VAL A 515 -7.18 -15.86 -36.66
CA VAL A 515 -6.59 -14.58 -37.09
C VAL A 515 -7.12 -14.13 -38.47
N ALA A 516 -7.35 -15.08 -39.38
CA ALA A 516 -7.85 -14.81 -40.73
C ALA A 516 -9.27 -14.21 -40.79
N ARG A 517 -10.06 -14.23 -39.71
CA ARG A 517 -11.43 -13.66 -39.69
C ARG A 517 -11.54 -12.23 -39.16
N GLN A 518 -10.54 -11.70 -38.45
CA GLN A 518 -10.57 -10.30 -38.01
C GLN A 518 -10.15 -9.32 -39.11
N ALA A 519 -9.28 -9.74 -40.03
CA ALA A 519 -8.80 -8.89 -41.13
C ALA A 519 -9.90 -8.47 -42.12
N THR A 520 -10.99 -9.26 -42.26
CA THR A 520 -12.01 -9.06 -43.30
C THR A 520 -13.09 -8.02 -42.95
N PHE A 521 -13.21 -7.62 -41.68
CA PHE A 521 -14.25 -6.67 -41.23
C PHE A 521 -13.82 -5.19 -41.27
N ALA A 522 -12.52 -4.90 -41.23
CA ALA A 522 -12.00 -3.53 -41.27
C ALA A 522 -12.20 -2.81 -42.63
N ALA A 523 -12.47 -3.56 -43.70
CA ALA A 523 -12.45 -3.06 -45.09
C ALA A 523 -13.81 -2.59 -45.65
N LYS A 524 -14.88 -2.51 -44.84
CA LYS A 524 -16.23 -2.10 -45.30
C LYS A 524 -16.86 -0.94 -44.50
N GLY A 525 -16.08 -0.23 -43.68
CA GLY A 525 -16.56 0.82 -42.76
C GLY A 525 -16.68 2.25 -43.32
N THR A 526 -16.38 2.51 -44.60
CA THR A 526 -16.13 3.88 -45.11
C THR A 526 -16.95 4.30 -46.33
N ARG A 527 -18.29 4.15 -46.29
CA ARG A 527 -19.19 4.83 -47.25
C ARG A 527 -20.64 5.01 -46.77
N GLN A 528 -20.92 6.11 -46.06
CA GLN A 528 -22.03 7.02 -46.40
C GLN A 528 -21.93 8.34 -45.60
N ARG A 529 -22.50 9.42 -46.16
CA ARG A 529 -22.54 10.78 -45.58
C ARG A 529 -23.97 11.10 -45.15
N ARG A 530 -24.08 12.01 -44.16
CA ARG A 530 -25.14 13.05 -43.95
C ARG A 530 -26.60 12.71 -44.30
N VAL A 531 -27.53 13.05 -43.40
CA VAL A 531 -28.66 13.96 -43.71
C VAL A 531 -29.39 14.39 -42.42
N ALA A 532 -29.98 15.60 -42.45
CA ALA A 532 -31.00 16.17 -41.56
C ALA A 532 -30.68 16.40 -40.07
N ALA A 533 -31.50 17.30 -39.50
CA ALA A 533 -31.59 17.66 -38.09
C ALA A 533 -33.08 17.96 -37.76
N ALA A 534 -33.39 18.19 -36.47
CA ALA A 534 -34.65 18.70 -35.91
C ALA A 534 -35.91 17.81 -36.01
N ALA A 535 -36.43 17.39 -34.84
CA ALA A 535 -37.87 17.24 -34.58
C ALA A 535 -38.18 17.25 -33.06
N VAL A 536 -38.85 18.33 -32.67
CA VAL A 536 -39.52 18.72 -31.42
C VAL A 536 -40.40 17.64 -30.70
N SER A 537 -40.36 17.69 -29.36
CA SER A 537 -41.40 17.33 -28.35
C SER A 537 -41.68 15.87 -27.86
N PRO A 538 -42.26 15.72 -26.64
CA PRO A 538 -42.52 14.43 -25.96
C PRO A 538 -44.02 14.10 -25.74
N ALA A 539 -44.32 12.87 -25.28
CA ALA A 539 -45.43 12.57 -24.35
C ALA A 539 -45.38 11.10 -23.85
N ALA A 540 -45.39 10.91 -22.51
CA ALA A 540 -45.97 9.79 -21.73
C ALA A 540 -45.51 9.91 -20.27
#